data_AF-A0A924IAW7-F1
#
_entry.id   AF-A0A924IAW7-F1
#
_cell.length_a   1.000
_cell.length_b   1.000
_cell.length_c   1.000
_cell.angle_alpha   90.00
_cell.angle_beta   90.00
_cell.angle_gamma   90.00
#
_symmetry.space_group_name_H-M   'P 1'
#
loop_
_entity.id
_entity.type
_entity.pdbx_description
1 polymer ?
#
loop_
_entity_poly.entity_id
_entity_poly.type
_entity_poly.pdbx_seq_one_letter_code
_entity_poly.pdbx_strand_id
1 'polypeptide(L)' 'GAAEKKQVQYMVTQYLKLEKVPKPDDAADALAIAICHAHSAHLTMMK' A
#
# COMPACT_ATOMS: atom_id res chain seq x y z
N GLY A 1 -13.30 2.72 -1.44
CA GLY A 1 -13.30 1.43 -2.16
C GLY A 1 -13.43 1.56 -3.67
N ALA A 2 -13.40 2.76 -4.26
CA ALA A 2 -13.52 2.95 -5.71
C ALA A 2 -12.16 3.15 -6.42
N ALA A 3 -11.04 2.92 -5.72
CA ALA A 3 -9.71 3.08 -6.31
C ALA A 3 -9.42 1.90 -7.23
N GLU A 4 -8.94 2.19 -8.44
CA GLU A 4 -8.53 1.17 -9.39
C GLU A 4 -7.24 0.47 -8.92
N LYS A 5 -7.04 -0.80 -9.32
CA LYS A 5 -5.84 -1.58 -8.94
C LYS A 5 -4.54 -0.86 -9.30
N LYS A 6 -4.50 -0.20 -10.46
CA LYS A 6 -3.35 0.61 -10.90
C LYS A 6 -3.05 1.79 -9.98
N GLN A 7 -4.08 2.43 -9.43
CA GLN A 7 -3.91 3.54 -8.50
C GLN A 7 -3.30 3.07 -7.17
N VAL A 8 -3.75 1.91 -6.67
CA VAL A 8 -3.17 1.29 -5.46
C VAL A 8 -1.71 0.90 -5.70
N GLN A 9 -1.42 0.25 -6.83
CA GLN A 9 -0.05 -0.12 -7.21
C GLN A 9 0.87 1.10 -7.34
N TYR A 10 0.41 2.16 -7.99
CA TYR A 10 1.14 3.42 -8.09
C TYR A 10 1.40 4.03 -6.71
N MET A 11 0.38 4.09 -5.86
CA MET A 11 0.48 4.62 -4.51
C MET A 11 1.53 3.84 -3.70
N VAL A 12 1.48 2.51 -3.69
CA VAL A 12 2.47 1.67 -2.97
C VAL A 12 3.88 1.92 -3.47
N THR A 13 4.06 1.99 -4.79
CA THR A 13 5.37 2.23 -5.44
C THR A 13 5.95 3.57 -4.99
N GLN A 14 5.15 4.63 -5.01
CA GLN A 14 5.58 5.96 -4.58
C GLN A 14 5.82 6.03 -3.07
N TYR A 15 4.93 5.44 -2.27
CA TYR A 15 5.00 5.46 -0.81
C TYR A 15 6.27 4.76 -0.29
N LEU A 16 6.63 3.63 -0.91
CA LEU A 16 7.82 2.86 -0.57
C LEU A 16 9.06 3.25 -1.39
N LYS A 17 8.96 4.28 -2.25
CA LYS A 17 10.05 4.74 -3.14
C LYS A 17 10.67 3.61 -3.98
N LEU A 18 9.84 2.71 -4.48
CA LEU A 18 10.28 1.62 -5.34
C LEU A 18 10.56 2.16 -6.75
N GLU A 19 11.62 1.67 -7.39
CA GLU A 19 11.99 2.08 -8.75
C GLU A 19 10.95 1.68 -9.81
N LYS A 20 10.17 0.64 -9.53
CA LYS A 20 9.13 0.10 -10.42
C LYS A 20 8.00 -0.52 -9.62
N VAL A 21 6.86 -0.69 -10.28
CA VAL A 21 5.71 -1.41 -9.72
C VAL A 21 6.17 -2.82 -9.30
N PRO A 22 5.97 -3.21 -8.02
CA PRO A 22 6.41 -4.50 -7.53
C PRO A 22 5.69 -5.63 -8.27
N LYS A 23 6.47 -6.62 -8.69
CA LYS A 23 5.99 -7.85 -9.33
C LYS A 23 6.32 -9.05 -8.42
N PRO A 24 5.48 -10.09 -8.38
CA PRO A 24 4.19 -10.25 -9.07
C PRO A 24 3.12 -9.27 -8.56
N ASP A 25 2.00 -9.11 -9.28
CA ASP A 25 0.94 -8.15 -8.94
C ASP A 25 0.46 -8.28 -7.48
N ASP A 26 0.51 -9.49 -6.93
CA ASP A 26 0.13 -9.79 -5.54
C ASP A 26 1.08 -9.16 -4.51
N ALA A 27 2.33 -8.86 -4.89
CA ALA A 27 3.29 -8.19 -4.02
C ALA A 27 2.84 -6.75 -3.70
N ALA A 28 2.28 -6.04 -4.68
CA ALA A 28 1.72 -4.71 -4.47
C ALA A 28 0.52 -4.74 -3.51
N ASP A 29 -0.33 -5.76 -3.65
CA ASP A 29 -1.52 -5.95 -2.81
C ASP A 29 -1.10 -6.27 -1.36
N ALA A 30 -0.10 -7.13 -1.16
CA ALA A 30 0.44 -7.43 0.18
C ALA A 30 1.04 -6.19 0.86
N LEU A 31 1.80 -5.37 0.11
CA LEU A 31 2.37 -4.13 0.61
C LEU A 31 1.29 -3.09 0.94
N ALA A 32 0.24 -2.98 0.11
CA ALA A 32 -0.90 -2.11 0.40
C ALA A 32 -1.59 -2.49 1.72
N ILE A 33 -1.78 -3.79 1.97
CA ILE A 33 -2.35 -4.29 3.24
C ILE A 33 -1.43 -3.96 4.41
N ALA A 34 -0.12 -4.15 4.28
CA ALA A 34 0.84 -3.82 5.33
C ALA A 34 0.82 -2.32 5.68
N ILE A 35 0.79 -1.45 4.67
CA ILE A 35 0.67 0.01 4.86
C ILE A 35 -0.65 0.35 5.56
N CYS A 36 -1.76 -0.23 5.11
CA CYS A 36 -3.07 0.00 5.69
C CYS A 36 -3.13 -0.45 7.17
N HIS A 37 -2.54 -1.62 7.47
CA HIS A 37 -2.45 -2.14 8.83
C HIS A 37 -1.58 -1.26 9.72
N ALA A 38 -0.40 -0.84 9.26
CA ALA A 38 0.50 0.04 10.01
C ALA A 38 -0.16 1.39 10.32
N HIS A 39 -0.84 1.99 9.34
CA HIS A 39 -1.55 3.25 9.52
C HIS A 39 -2.73 3.10 10.49
N SER A 40 -3.50 2.01 10.38
CA SER A 40 -4.64 1.73 11.26
C SER A 40 -4.17 1.44 12.70
N ALA A 41 -3.07 0.72 12.87
CA ALA A 41 -2.46 0.45 14.17
C ALA A 41 -1.96 1.75 14.83
N HIS A 42 -1.26 2.60 14.08
CA HIS A 42 -0.80 3.91 14.56
C HIS A 42 -1.98 4.82 14.97
N LEU A 43 -3.05 4.84 14.17
CA LEU A 43 -4.26 5.60 14.48
C LEU A 43 -4.94 5.14 15.79
N THR A 44 -4.81 3.86 16.13
CA THR A 44 -5.40 3.28 17.35
C THR A 44 -4.55 3.56 18.59
N MET A 45 -3.23 3.67 18.45
CA MET A 45 -2.31 4.00 19.56
C MET A 45 -2.31 5.49 19.94
N MET A 46 -2.89 6.36 19.13
CA MET A 46 -3.00 7.81 19.38
C MET A 46 -4.34 8.23 20.03
N LYS A 47 -5.20 7.27 20.41
CA LYS A 47 -6.42 7.51 21.18
C LYS A 47 -6.20 7.19 22.64
#